data_AF-A0A960XIY2-F1
#
_entry.id   AF-A0A960XIY2-F1
#
_cell.length_a   1.000
_cell.length_b   1.000
_cell.length_c   1.000
_cell.angle_alpha   90.00
_cell.angle_beta   90.00
_cell.angle_gamma   90.00
#
_symmetry.space_group_name_H-M   'P 1'
#
loop_
_entity.id
_entity.type
_entity.pdbx_description
1 polymer ?
#
loop_
_entity_poly.entity_id
_entity_poly.type
_entity_poly.pdbx_seq_one_letter_code
_entity_poly.pdbx_strand_id
1 'polypeptide(L)'
;AKMPDGPYYATDAKKIFPPSKDKVMSSMEELIQNFMITTQGPQIPPGEVYFEAENPKGALGFFIHSKGGGVPYRLRIRGPSFCNLSILPKVCVGAMISDVVSILGSFDFVMGECDR
;
A
#
# COMPACT_ATOMS: atom_id res chain seq x y z
N ALA A 1 23.64 6.23 12.36
CA ALA A 1 22.72 5.23 11.77
C ALA A 1 23.52 3.96 11.51
N LYS A 2 23.16 2.83 12.12
CA LYS A 2 23.79 1.53 11.86
C LYS A 2 22.92 0.80 10.84
N MET A 3 23.11 1.09 9.56
CA MET A 3 22.47 0.28 8.52
C MET A 3 23.22 -1.05 8.43
N PRO A 4 22.52 -2.19 8.47
CA PRO A 4 23.12 -3.47 8.22
C PRO A 4 23.46 -3.61 6.72
N ASP A 5 24.53 -4.35 6.44
CA ASP A 5 24.85 -4.79 5.08
C ASP A 5 23.96 -5.97 4.66
N GLY A 6 23.67 -6.08 3.37
CA GLY A 6 22.89 -7.19 2.81
C GLY A 6 22.09 -6.81 1.56
N PRO A 7 21.41 -7.79 0.94
CA PRO A 7 20.52 -7.53 -0.17
C PRO A 7 19.26 -6.76 0.28
N TYR A 8 18.82 -5.78 -0.52
CA TYR A 8 17.63 -4.97 -0.23
C TYR A 8 16.30 -5.69 -0.53
N TYR A 9 16.35 -6.86 -1.15
CA TYR A 9 15.20 -7.65 -1.56
C TYR A 9 15.37 -9.12 -1.17
N ALA A 10 14.25 -9.84 -1.11
CA ALA A 10 14.28 -11.26 -0.76
C ALA A 10 14.86 -12.09 -1.92
N THR A 11 16.06 -12.65 -1.71
CA THR A 11 16.77 -13.48 -2.72
C THR A 11 16.05 -14.77 -3.05
N ASP A 12 15.29 -15.31 -2.10
CA ASP A 12 14.62 -16.61 -2.22
C ASP A 12 13.29 -16.49 -2.96
N ALA A 13 12.69 -15.29 -2.98
CA ALA A 13 11.38 -15.02 -3.56
C ALA A 13 11.46 -14.72 -5.07
N LYS A 14 12.05 -15.65 -5.84
CA LYS A 14 12.23 -15.54 -7.30
C LYS A 14 10.91 -15.31 -8.06
N LYS A 15 9.78 -15.82 -7.57
CA LYS A 15 8.47 -15.64 -8.24
C LYS A 15 7.82 -14.28 -8.01
N ILE A 16 8.40 -13.44 -7.15
CA ILE A 16 7.85 -12.14 -6.75
C ILE A 16 8.74 -11.01 -7.25
N PHE A 17 10.05 -11.11 -7.04
CA PHE A 17 11.00 -10.08 -7.44
C PHE A 17 11.64 -10.40 -8.79
N PRO A 18 11.76 -9.40 -9.70
CA PRO A 18 12.51 -9.58 -10.92
C PRO A 18 14.01 -9.77 -10.62
N PRO A 19 14.71 -10.63 -11.38
CA PRO A 19 16.15 -10.82 -11.22
C PRO A 19 16.95 -9.57 -11.67
N SER A 20 18.20 -9.46 -11.23
CA SER A 20 19.09 -8.36 -11.61
C SER A 20 19.37 -8.36 -13.12
N LYS A 21 19.51 -7.17 -13.71
CA LYS A 21 19.68 -7.02 -15.16
C LYS A 21 20.90 -7.76 -15.72
N ASP A 22 22.02 -7.77 -15.00
CA ASP A 22 23.24 -8.47 -15.44
C ASP A 22 23.01 -9.97 -15.63
N LYS A 23 22.19 -10.53 -14.75
CA LYS A 23 21.81 -11.93 -14.67
C LYS A 23 20.82 -12.32 -15.77
N VAL A 24 19.81 -11.48 -16.00
CA VAL A 24 18.86 -11.58 -17.13
C VAL A 24 19.55 -11.64 -18.49
N MET A 25 20.66 -10.92 -18.67
CA MET A 25 21.42 -10.91 -19.93
C MET A 25 22.36 -12.12 -20.09
N SER A 26 22.57 -12.89 -19.03
CA SER A 26 23.53 -14.01 -19.00
C SER A 26 22.85 -15.38 -18.98
N SER A 27 21.68 -15.50 -18.34
CA SER A 27 21.01 -16.78 -18.13
C SER A 27 19.59 -16.78 -18.71
N MET A 28 19.24 -17.88 -19.38
CA MET A 28 17.92 -18.03 -20.02
C MET A 28 16.79 -18.14 -18.98
N GLU A 29 17.05 -18.79 -17.84
CA GLU A 29 16.05 -18.99 -16.78
C GLU A 29 15.61 -17.65 -16.17
N GLU A 30 16.56 -16.74 -15.92
CA GLU A 30 16.26 -15.43 -15.36
C GLU A 30 15.58 -14.52 -16.37
N LEU A 31 15.86 -14.70 -17.67
CA LEU A 31 15.13 -14.03 -18.75
C LEU A 31 13.66 -14.48 -18.79
N ILE A 32 13.40 -15.79 -18.76
CA ILE A 32 12.02 -16.33 -18.74
C ILE A 32 11.28 -15.82 -17.50
N GLN A 33 11.93 -15.85 -16.34
CA GLN A 33 11.33 -15.37 -15.09
C GLN A 33 10.99 -13.87 -15.17
N ASN A 34 11.91 -13.05 -15.67
CA ASN A 34 11.68 -11.62 -15.87
C ASN A 34 10.50 -11.37 -16.83
N PHE A 35 10.42 -12.13 -17.92
CA PHE A 35 9.33 -12.05 -18.87
C PHE A 35 7.98 -12.40 -18.24
N MET A 36 7.90 -13.51 -17.49
CA MET A 36 6.67 -13.95 -16.83
C MET A 36 6.18 -12.94 -15.78
N ILE A 37 7.08 -12.42 -14.93
CA ILE A 37 6.72 -11.43 -13.90
C ILE A 37 6.26 -10.12 -14.53
N THR A 38 6.94 -9.66 -15.59
CA THR A 38 6.61 -8.38 -16.22
C THR A 38 5.29 -8.45 -17.01
N THR A 39 4.99 -9.58 -17.63
CA THR A 39 3.80 -9.73 -18.49
C THR A 39 2.56 -10.21 -17.72
N GLN A 40 2.71 -11.21 -16.85
CA GLN A 40 1.58 -11.83 -16.13
C GLN A 40 1.48 -11.41 -14.66
N GLY A 41 2.54 -10.81 -14.11
CA GLY A 41 2.61 -10.50 -12.68
C GLY A 41 2.88 -11.72 -11.79
N PRO A 42 3.17 -11.50 -10.51
CA PRO A 42 3.38 -12.57 -9.53
C PRO A 42 2.05 -13.29 -9.24
N GLN A 43 2.06 -14.62 -9.32
CA GLN A 43 0.87 -15.44 -9.03
C GLN A 43 0.68 -15.59 -7.52
N ILE A 44 -0.33 -14.91 -6.98
CA ILE A 44 -0.64 -14.89 -5.55
C ILE A 44 -1.65 -16.02 -5.26
N PRO A 45 -1.50 -16.78 -4.16
CA PRO A 45 -2.48 -17.79 -3.76
C PRO A 45 -3.86 -17.17 -3.47
N PRO A 46 -4.94 -17.96 -3.55
CA PRO A 46 -6.25 -17.50 -3.11
C PRO A 46 -6.26 -17.24 -1.60
N GLY A 47 -6.89 -16.15 -1.17
CA GLY A 47 -6.98 -15.77 0.24
C GLY A 47 -7.34 -14.32 0.45
N GLU A 48 -7.61 -13.98 1.71
CA GLU A 48 -7.90 -12.62 2.15
C GLU A 48 -6.88 -12.20 3.20
N VAL A 49 -6.44 -10.94 3.13
CA VAL A 49 -5.52 -10.37 4.12
C VAL A 49 -5.89 -8.92 4.39
N TYR A 50 -5.80 -8.54 5.65
CA TYR A 50 -5.80 -7.14 6.09
C TYR A 50 -4.47 -6.84 6.73
N PHE A 51 -3.81 -5.79 6.26
CA PHE A 51 -2.59 -5.27 6.86
C PHE A 51 -2.74 -3.78 7.13
N GLU A 52 -2.28 -3.34 8.31
CA GLU A 52 -2.34 -1.96 8.75
C GLU A 52 -0.95 -1.51 9.21
N ALA A 53 -0.56 -0.32 8.78
CA ALA A 53 0.68 0.32 9.16
C ALA A 53 0.44 1.75 9.62
N GLU A 54 1.37 2.27 10.41
CA GLU A 54 1.35 3.64 10.87
C GLU A 54 1.82 4.58 9.76
N ASN A 55 0.91 5.43 9.29
CA ASN A 55 1.17 6.53 8.37
C ASN A 55 1.18 7.84 9.20
N PRO A 56 1.82 8.94 8.76
CA PRO A 56 1.83 10.19 9.54
C PRO A 56 0.44 10.76 9.85
N LYS A 57 -0.58 10.37 9.06
CA LYS A 57 -1.98 10.76 9.25
C LYS A 57 -2.78 9.83 10.17
N GLY A 58 -2.17 8.73 10.60
CA GLY A 58 -2.78 7.68 11.39
C GLY A 58 -2.71 6.31 10.72
N ALA A 59 -3.61 5.43 11.13
CA ALA A 59 -3.60 4.03 10.75
C ALA A 59 -4.08 3.81 9.30
N LEU A 60 -3.17 3.41 8.41
CA LEU A 60 -3.44 3.13 7.01
C LEU A 60 -3.53 1.63 6.78
N GLY A 61 -4.72 1.18 6.37
CA GLY A 61 -5.02 -0.24 6.15
C GLY A 61 -5.23 -0.60 4.69
N PHE A 62 -4.76 -1.78 4.29
CA PHE A 62 -5.05 -2.39 3.00
C PHE A 62 -5.69 -3.76 3.21
N PHE A 63 -6.92 -3.90 2.74
CA PHE A 63 -7.61 -5.18 2.61
C PHE A 63 -7.49 -5.67 1.18
N ILE A 64 -7.00 -6.88 0.99
CA ILE A 64 -6.81 -7.51 -0.31
C ILE A 64 -7.46 -8.88 -0.30
N HIS A 65 -8.31 -9.15 -1.30
CA HIS A 65 -8.87 -10.46 -1.58
C HIS A 65 -8.35 -10.96 -2.93
N SER A 66 -7.70 -12.12 -2.92
CA SER A 66 -7.19 -12.83 -4.08
C SER A 66 -8.03 -14.09 -4.32
N LYS A 67 -8.47 -14.32 -5.57
CA LYS A 67 -9.07 -15.60 -6.00
C LYS A 67 -8.04 -16.56 -6.62
N GLY A 68 -6.74 -16.24 -6.49
CA GLY A 68 -5.68 -16.85 -7.27
C GLY A 68 -5.46 -16.07 -8.56
N GLY A 69 -4.19 -15.80 -8.90
CA GLY A 69 -3.83 -15.06 -10.11
C GLY A 69 -2.80 -13.95 -9.89
N GLY A 70 -2.54 -13.18 -10.94
CA GLY A 70 -1.64 -12.01 -10.91
C GLY A 70 -2.33 -10.69 -10.53
N VAL A 71 -3.66 -10.66 -10.45
CA VAL A 71 -4.45 -9.45 -10.17
C VAL A 71 -5.31 -9.62 -8.92
N PRO A 72 -5.40 -8.62 -8.05
CA PRO A 72 -6.27 -8.69 -6.88
C PRO A 72 -7.74 -8.70 -7.33
N TYR A 73 -8.55 -9.60 -6.76
CA TYR A 73 -9.98 -9.65 -7.06
C TYR A 73 -10.71 -8.45 -6.45
N ARG A 74 -10.33 -8.07 -5.23
CA ARG A 74 -10.82 -6.85 -4.57
C ARG A 74 -9.71 -6.24 -3.73
N LEU A 75 -9.62 -4.92 -3.78
CA LEU A 75 -8.76 -4.12 -2.92
C LEU A 75 -9.61 -3.04 -2.25
N ARG A 76 -9.52 -2.95 -0.93
CA ARG A 76 -10.15 -1.88 -0.15
C ARG A 76 -9.10 -1.21 0.71
N ILE A 77 -9.01 0.11 0.59
CA ILE A 77 -8.10 0.92 1.38
C ILE A 77 -8.90 1.52 2.54
N ARG A 78 -8.38 1.39 3.76
CA ARG A 78 -8.83 2.13 4.93
C ARG A 78 -7.93 3.36 5.06
N GLY A 79 -8.38 4.48 4.50
CA GLY A 79 -7.67 5.76 4.61
C GLY A 79 -7.89 6.39 6.00
N PRO A 80 -6.83 6.73 6.75
CA PRO A 80 -6.98 7.42 8.03
C PRO A 80 -7.70 8.76 7.89
N SER A 81 -7.46 9.49 6.78
CA SER A 81 -8.11 10.77 6.50
C SER A 81 -9.64 10.67 6.46
N PHE A 82 -10.20 9.59 5.90
CA PHE A 82 -11.66 9.38 5.86
C PHE A 82 -12.24 9.18 7.26
N CYS A 83 -11.56 8.38 8.09
CA CYS A 83 -11.95 8.16 9.48
C CYS A 83 -11.86 9.45 10.30
N ASN A 84 -10.80 10.24 10.14
CA ASN A 84 -10.60 11.51 10.84
C ASN A 84 -11.67 12.54 10.45
N LEU A 85 -12.05 12.63 9.17
CA LEU A 85 -13.10 13.56 8.72
C LEU A 85 -14.49 13.16 9.24
N SER A 86 -14.74 11.87 9.49
CA SER A 86 -16.05 11.39 9.94
C SER A 86 -16.46 11.94 11.33
N ILE A 87 -15.50 12.38 12.15
CA ILE A 87 -15.78 12.93 13.49
C ILE A 87 -16.08 14.44 13.49
N LEU A 88 -15.85 15.15 12.38
CA LEU A 88 -16.06 16.60 12.26
C LEU A 88 -17.42 17.08 12.78
N PRO A 89 -18.57 16.43 12.44
CA PRO A 89 -19.87 16.91 12.90
C PRO A 89 -20.01 16.93 14.43
N LYS A 90 -19.25 16.09 15.15
CA LYS A 90 -19.24 16.06 16.62
C LYS A 90 -18.28 17.10 17.20
N VAL A 91 -17.14 17.34 16.54
CA VAL A 91 -16.12 18.28 17.02
C VAL A 91 -16.54 19.74 16.78
N CYS A 92 -17.29 20.01 15.72
CA CYS A 92 -17.73 21.36 15.38
C CYS A 92 -18.94 21.86 16.21
N VAL A 93 -19.50 21.05 17.12
CA VAL A 93 -20.66 21.47 17.94
C VAL A 93 -20.23 22.57 18.92
N GLY A 94 -20.78 23.77 18.75
CA GLY A 94 -20.48 24.93 19.60
C GLY A 94 -19.23 25.73 19.18
N ALA A 95 -18.56 25.33 18.10
CA ALA A 95 -17.45 26.08 17.51
C ALA A 95 -17.95 27.20 16.58
N MET A 96 -17.15 28.25 16.39
CA MET A 96 -17.43 29.27 15.38
C MET A 96 -16.99 28.79 13.99
N ILE A 97 -17.55 29.38 12.93
CA ILE A 97 -17.15 29.09 11.54
C ILE A 97 -15.64 29.37 11.32
N SER A 98 -15.08 30.37 12.02
CA SER A 98 -13.65 30.66 12.00
C SER A 98 -12.78 29.50 12.47
N ASP A 99 -13.28 28.70 13.42
CA ASP A 99 -12.52 27.66 14.09
C ASP A 99 -12.46 26.37 13.23
N VAL A 100 -13.40 26.23 12.28
CA VAL A 100 -13.49 25.08 11.38
C VAL A 100 -12.21 24.91 10.57
N VAL A 101 -11.60 26.00 10.10
CA VAL A 101 -10.34 25.95 9.32
C VAL A 101 -9.20 25.39 10.16
N SER A 102 -9.10 25.83 11.42
CA SER A 102 -8.09 25.36 12.37
C SER A 102 -8.29 23.89 12.75
N ILE A 103 -9.54 23.48 12.99
CA ILE A 103 -9.91 22.09 13.28
C ILE A 103 -9.55 21.19 12.08
N LEU A 104 -9.90 21.60 10.87
CA LEU A 104 -9.57 20.88 9.64
C LEU A 104 -8.06 20.77 9.42
N GLY A 105 -7.32 21.84 9.68
CA GLY A 105 -5.85 21.83 9.62
C GLY A 105 -5.22 20.86 10.62
N SER A 106 -5.80 20.73 11.82
CA SER A 106 -5.28 19.82 12.85
C SER A 106 -5.42 18.33 12.50
N PHE A 107 -6.40 17.96 11.67
CA PHE A 107 -6.58 16.58 11.21
C PHE A 107 -5.67 16.20 10.04
N ASP A 108 -5.05 17.18 9.37
CA ASP A 108 -4.17 16.98 8.21
C ASP A 108 -4.76 15.99 7.18
N PHE A 109 -5.97 16.27 6.71
CA PHE A 109 -6.65 15.40 5.74
C PHE A 109 -6.16 15.65 4.30
N VAL A 110 -6.05 14.59 3.51
CA VAL A 110 -5.78 14.69 2.07
C VAL A 110 -6.97 14.11 1.30
N MET A 111 -7.53 14.90 0.39
CA MET A 111 -8.77 14.54 -0.30
C MET A 111 -8.61 13.30 -1.20
N GLY A 112 -7.43 13.12 -1.81
CA GLY A 112 -7.13 11.91 -2.59
C GLY A 112 -7.08 10.63 -1.76
N GLU A 113 -7.06 10.74 -0.42
CA GLU A 113 -7.29 9.61 0.48
C GLU A 113 -8.73 9.37 0.84
N CYS A 114 -9.48 10.46 1.03
CA CYS A 114 -10.84 10.39 1.49
C CYS A 114 -11.79 9.81 0.42
N ASP A 115 -11.51 10.04 -0.86
CA ASP A 115 -12.44 9.78 -1.98
C ASP A 115 -12.33 8.35 -2.58
N ARG A 116 -11.59 7.44 -1.93
CA ARG A 116 -11.22 6.11 -2.47
C ARG A 116 -12.23 4.99 -2.19
#